data_AF-A0A7C3LTS0-F1
#
_entry.id   AF-A0A7C3LTS0-F1
#
_cell.length_a   1.000
_cell.length_b   1.000
_cell.length_c   1.000
_cell.angle_alpha   90.00
_cell.angle_beta   90.00
_cell.angle_gamma   90.00
#
_symmetry.space_group_name_H-M   'P 1'
#
loop_
_entity.id
_entity.type
_entity.pdbx_description
1 polymer ?
#
loop_
_entity_poly.entity_id
_entity_poly.type
_entity_poly.pdbx_seq_one_letter_code
_entity_poly.pdbx_strand_id
1 'polypeptide(L)'
;MRVVSDLRELMEVVYGRDVVLVVISRTGVPEARVLQKTLRRIEEKSRGLVTTVMFLSEELKNDTVTISLFFKGVEVVRQDGIFGNEKKDYEALKWTISSVLNSRGVETPF
;
A
#
# COMPACT_ATOMS: atom_id res chain seq x y z
N MET A 1 -3.20 4.06 -8.93
CA MET A 1 -2.39 4.48 -7.78
C MET A 1 -2.56 5.98 -7.56
N ARG A 2 -3.07 6.36 -6.38
CA ARG A 2 -3.27 7.75 -5.98
C ARG A 2 -2.17 8.19 -5.02
N VAL A 3 -1.74 9.45 -5.12
CA VAL A 3 -0.84 10.08 -4.14
C VAL A 3 -1.66 11.19 -3.47
N VAL A 4 -1.77 11.12 -2.15
CA VAL A 4 -2.60 12.03 -1.35
C VAL A 4 -1.78 12.60 -0.20
N SER A 5 -2.09 13.81 0.24
CA SER A 5 -1.44 14.44 1.40
C SER A 5 -2.42 14.78 2.52
N ASP A 6 -3.72 14.68 2.25
CA ASP A 6 -4.80 14.93 3.20
C ASP A 6 -5.30 13.61 3.82
N LEU A 7 -5.41 13.58 5.14
CA LEU A 7 -5.85 12.39 5.87
C LEU A 7 -7.31 12.04 5.57
N ARG A 8 -8.19 13.02 5.36
CA ARG A 8 -9.59 12.78 5.01
C ARG A 8 -9.67 12.09 3.65
N GLU A 9 -8.91 12.53 2.66
CA GLU A 9 -8.85 11.88 1.34
C GLU A 9 -8.35 10.43 1.45
N LEU A 10 -7.33 10.18 2.27
CA LEU A 10 -6.86 8.82 2.55
C LEU A 10 -8.00 7.96 3.13
N MET A 11 -8.72 8.47 4.13
CA MET A 11 -9.80 7.75 4.80
C MET A 11 -10.98 7.48 3.86
N GLU A 12 -11.32 8.42 2.98
CA GLU A 12 -12.33 8.23 1.94
C GLU A 12 -11.98 7.05 1.02
N VAL A 13 -10.71 6.89 0.65
CA VAL A 13 -10.28 5.74 -0.15
C VAL A 13 -10.34 4.44 0.65
N VAL A 14 -9.83 4.45 1.90
CA VAL A 14 -9.80 3.26 2.77
C VAL A 14 -11.19 2.71 3.06
N TYR A 15 -12.18 3.58 3.29
CA TYR A 15 -13.56 3.16 3.56
C TYR A 15 -14.42 2.99 2.30
N GLY A 16 -14.02 3.59 1.17
CA GLY A 16 -14.75 3.49 -0.10
C GLY A 16 -14.41 2.26 -0.94
N ARG A 17 -13.43 1.44 -0.53
CA ARG A 17 -12.92 0.28 -1.28
C ARG A 17 -12.75 -0.94 -0.39
N ASP A 18 -12.91 -2.13 -0.98
CA ASP A 18 -12.80 -3.38 -0.25
C ASP A 18 -11.35 -3.73 0.14
N VAL A 19 -10.39 -3.48 -0.75
CA VAL A 19 -8.97 -3.74 -0.47
C VAL A 19 -8.14 -2.51 -0.83
N VAL A 20 -7.44 -1.97 0.17
CA VAL A 20 -6.59 -0.79 0.00
C VAL A 20 -5.20 -1.04 0.55
N LEU A 21 -4.20 -0.92 -0.29
CA LEU A 21 -2.79 -0.92 0.13
C LEU A 21 -2.32 0.52 0.25
N VAL A 22 -1.97 0.92 1.46
CA VAL A 22 -1.53 2.27 1.81
C VAL A 22 -0.04 2.26 2.09
N VAL A 23 0.70 3.17 1.47
CA VAL A 23 2.08 3.51 1.86
C VAL A 23 2.06 4.87 2.53
N ILE A 24 2.57 4.96 3.74
CA ILE A 24 2.66 6.17 4.55
C ILE A 24 4.14 6.55 4.63
N SER A 25 4.48 7.76 4.25
CA SER A 25 5.86 8.24 4.32
C SER A 25 5.92 9.75 4.46
N ARG A 26 6.99 10.26 5.07
CA ARG A 26 7.30 11.69 4.99
C ARG A 26 7.56 12.09 3.54
N THR A 27 7.14 13.29 3.16
CA THR A 27 7.47 13.88 1.86
C THR A 27 8.99 13.96 1.67
N GLY A 28 9.48 13.58 0.49
CA GLY A 28 10.90 13.67 0.14
C GLY A 28 11.75 12.43 0.47
N VAL A 29 11.20 11.44 1.19
CA VAL A 29 11.89 10.17 1.48
C VAL A 29 12.15 9.39 0.18
N PRO A 30 13.41 9.08 -0.19
CA PRO A 30 13.74 8.40 -1.45
C PRO A 30 13.09 7.03 -1.61
N GLU A 31 12.97 6.28 -0.52
CA GLU A 31 12.39 4.93 -0.43
C GLU A 31 10.94 4.92 -0.91
N ALA A 32 10.17 5.97 -0.58
CA ALA A 32 8.80 6.12 -1.04
C ALA A 32 8.71 6.22 -2.58
N ARG A 33 9.70 6.80 -3.26
CA ARG A 33 9.72 6.88 -4.73
C ARG A 33 9.87 5.50 -5.38
N VAL A 34 10.66 4.61 -4.78
CA VAL A 34 10.84 3.23 -5.28
C VAL A 34 9.51 2.48 -5.22
N LEU A 35 8.75 2.67 -4.14
CA LEU A 35 7.45 2.03 -3.96
C LEU A 35 6.37 2.49 -4.93
N GLN A 36 6.46 3.68 -5.51
CA GLN A 36 5.46 4.14 -6.48
C GLN A 36 5.32 3.17 -7.66
N LYS A 37 6.44 2.65 -8.17
CA LYS A 37 6.43 1.66 -9.26
C LYS A 37 5.83 0.34 -8.78
N THR A 38 6.25 -0.11 -7.60
CA THR A 38 5.73 -1.34 -6.98
C THR A 38 4.22 -1.29 -6.76
N LEU A 39 3.70 -0.20 -6.19
CA LEU A 39 2.27 0.00 -5.95
C LEU A 39 1.48 0.00 -7.26
N ARG A 40 1.94 0.77 -8.26
CA ARG A 40 1.30 0.80 -9.57
C ARG A 40 1.21 -0.60 -10.17
N ARG A 41 2.30 -1.37 -10.10
CA ARG A 41 2.35 -2.75 -10.59
C ARG A 41 1.40 -3.67 -9.84
N ILE A 42 1.29 -3.55 -8.52
CA ILE A 42 0.33 -4.32 -7.71
C ILE A 42 -1.10 -4.01 -8.15
N GLU A 43 -1.47 -2.74 -8.26
CA GLU A 43 -2.82 -2.32 -8.69
C GLU A 43 -3.18 -2.89 -10.07
N GLU A 44 -2.27 -2.75 -11.04
CA GLU A 44 -2.43 -3.27 -12.40
C GLU A 44 -2.57 -4.80 -12.41
N LYS A 45 -1.67 -5.51 -11.74
CA LYS A 45 -1.68 -6.98 -11.71
C LYS A 45 -2.88 -7.54 -10.95
N SER A 46 -3.37 -6.80 -9.95
CA SER A 46 -4.61 -7.09 -9.22
C SER A 46 -5.88 -6.91 -10.04
N ARG A 47 -5.78 -6.36 -11.27
CA ARG A 47 -6.93 -6.02 -12.11
C ARG A 47 -7.95 -5.13 -11.38
N GLY A 48 -7.46 -4.23 -10.53
CA GLY A 48 -8.29 -3.32 -9.73
C GLY A 48 -8.87 -3.90 -8.45
N LEU A 49 -8.59 -5.17 -8.11
CA LEU A 49 -8.96 -5.76 -6.82
C LEU A 49 -8.32 -4.99 -5.65
N VAL A 50 -7.04 -4.62 -5.79
CA VAL A 50 -6.28 -3.89 -4.77
C VAL A 50 -6.12 -2.45 -5.23
N THR A 51 -6.77 -1.51 -4.54
CA THR A 51 -6.53 -0.08 -4.75
C THR A 51 -5.25 0.32 -4.01
N THR A 52 -4.33 1.03 -4.65
CA THR A 52 -3.10 1.48 -3.99
C THR A 52 -3.09 2.99 -3.79
N VAL A 53 -2.66 3.42 -2.60
CA VAL A 53 -2.57 4.82 -2.19
C VAL A 53 -1.21 5.07 -1.54
N MET A 54 -0.60 6.20 -1.88
CA MET A 54 0.57 6.72 -1.18
C MET A 54 0.19 8.00 -0.45
N PHE A 55 0.25 7.96 0.88
CA PHE A 55 0.05 9.12 1.74
C PHE A 55 1.40 9.76 2.06
N LEU A 56 1.61 10.99 1.59
CA LEU A 56 2.83 11.77 1.82
C LEU A 56 2.50 13.01 2.64
N SER A 57 3.12 13.14 3.82
CA SER A 57 2.92 14.30 4.70
C SER A 57 4.25 14.80 5.27
N GLU A 58 4.42 16.13 5.29
CA GLU A 58 5.58 16.77 5.93
C GLU A 58 5.50 16.74 7.47
N GLU A 59 4.31 16.51 8.03
CA GLU A 59 4.06 16.48 9.48
C GLU A 59 4.56 15.19 10.15
N LEU A 60 4.87 14.16 9.35
CA LEU A 60 5.44 12.91 9.84
C LEU A 60 6.86 13.17 10.37
N LYS A 61 7.09 12.78 11.63
CA LYS A 61 8.34 13.07 12.35
C LYS A 61 9.50 12.15 11.97
N ASN A 62 9.23 11.03 11.32
CA ASN A 62 10.22 10.02 10.95
C ASN A 62 10.27 9.80 9.44
N ASP A 63 11.45 9.40 8.97
CA ASP A 63 11.67 8.97 7.58
C ASP A 63 11.28 7.50 7.34
N THR A 64 10.61 6.87 8.32
CA THR A 64 10.16 5.49 8.21
C THR A 64 9.01 5.41 7.21
N VAL A 65 9.16 4.53 6.23
CA VAL A 65 8.06 4.16 5.34
C VAL A 65 7.26 3.04 5.98
N THR A 66 5.97 3.26 6.19
CA THR A 66 5.02 2.24 6.67
C THR A 66 4.14 1.78 5.52
N ILE A 67 3.90 0.48 5.43
CA ILE A 67 2.98 -0.12 4.46
C ILE A 67 1.87 -0.81 5.24
N SER A 68 0.63 -0.44 4.95
CA SER A 68 -0.56 -1.01 5.58
C SER A 68 -1.51 -1.57 4.53
N LEU A 69 -2.03 -2.78 4.77
CA LEU A 69 -3.11 -3.35 3.97
C LEU A 69 -4.42 -3.25 4.75
N PHE A 70 -5.43 -2.69 4.13
CA PHE A 70 -6.78 -2.59 4.66
C PHE A 70 -7.71 -3.53 3.89
N PHE A 71 -8.56 -4.24 4.63
CA PHE A 71 -9.66 -5.05 4.09
C PHE A 71 -10.97 -4.57 4.72
N LYS A 72 -11.88 -4.04 3.91
CA LYS A 72 -13.16 -3.45 4.34
C LYS A 72 -12.98 -2.41 5.46
N GLY A 73 -12.02 -1.51 5.29
CA GLY A 73 -11.69 -0.46 6.26
C GLY A 73 -10.94 -0.90 7.51
N VAL A 74 -10.61 -2.18 7.68
CA VAL A 74 -9.85 -2.70 8.81
C VAL A 74 -8.40 -2.95 8.40
N GLU A 75 -7.43 -2.43 9.17
CA GLU A 75 -6.01 -2.73 8.98
C GLU A 75 -5.76 -4.21 9.30
N VAL A 76 -5.29 -4.97 8.31
CA VAL A 76 -5.02 -6.41 8.42
C VAL A 76 -3.54 -6.73 8.32
N VAL A 77 -2.73 -5.81 7.79
CA VAL A 77 -1.28 -5.89 7.76
C VAL A 77 -0.72 -4.52 8.05
N ARG A 78 0.36 -4.49 8.83
CA ARG A 78 1.24 -3.33 8.98
C ARG A 78 2.69 -3.80 8.90
N GLN A 79 3.47 -3.18 8.03
CA GLN A 79 4.89 -3.42 7.88
C GLN A 79 5.62 -2.08 7.94
N ASP A 80 6.63 -1.99 8.79
CA ASP A 80 7.54 -0.85 8.82
C ASP A 80 8.83 -1.19 8.07
N GLY A 81 9.22 -0.30 7.16
CA GLY A 81 10.41 -0.45 6.34
C GLY A 81 10.20 -1.28 5.07
N ILE A 82 11.18 -1.17 4.16
CA ILE A 82 11.21 -1.85 2.86
C ILE A 82 12.60 -2.38 2.55
N PHE A 83 12.71 -3.26 1.56
CA PHE A 83 14.02 -3.76 1.11
C PHE A 83 14.77 -2.73 0.26
N GLY A 84 14.08 -1.71 -0.27
CA GLY A 84 14.69 -0.70 -1.15
C GLY A 84 15.01 -1.24 -2.55
N ASN A 85 14.37 -2.34 -2.95
CA ASN A 85 14.56 -2.99 -4.23
C ASN A 85 13.20 -3.36 -4.83
N GLU A 86 12.83 -2.69 -5.92
CA GLU A 86 11.51 -2.82 -6.57
C GLU A 86 11.06 -4.27 -6.76
N LYS A 87 11.96 -5.16 -7.22
CA LYS A 87 11.62 -6.57 -7.49
C LYS A 87 11.35 -7.33 -6.18
N LYS A 88 12.18 -7.14 -5.15
CA LYS A 88 11.99 -7.78 -3.84
C LYS A 88 10.76 -7.24 -3.14
N ASP A 89 10.59 -5.92 -3.12
CA ASP A 89 9.44 -5.25 -2.52
C ASP A 89 8.14 -5.69 -3.21
N TYR A 90 8.13 -5.80 -4.54
CA TYR A 90 6.99 -6.33 -5.28
C TYR A 90 6.64 -7.77 -4.88
N GLU A 91 7.61 -8.69 -4.91
CA GLU A 91 7.33 -10.09 -4.57
C GLU A 91 6.88 -10.26 -3.12
N ALA A 92 7.48 -9.51 -2.18
CA ALA A 92 7.10 -9.54 -0.77
C ALA A 92 5.67 -9.03 -0.55
N LEU A 93 5.30 -7.89 -1.15
CA LEU A 93 3.95 -7.34 -1.05
C LEU A 93 2.93 -8.25 -1.73
N LYS A 94 3.26 -8.77 -2.91
CA LYS A 94 2.43 -9.74 -3.65
C LYS A 94 2.07 -10.93 -2.76
N TRP A 95 3.08 -11.59 -2.19
CA TRP A 95 2.89 -12.75 -1.31
C TRP A 95 2.05 -12.41 -0.08
N THR A 96 2.34 -11.29 0.57
CA THR A 96 1.63 -10.84 1.78
C THR A 96 0.16 -10.60 1.49
N ILE A 97 -0.15 -9.89 0.40
CA ILE A 97 -1.52 -9.59 -0.03
C ILE A 97 -2.27 -10.88 -0.38
N SER A 98 -1.67 -11.76 -1.20
CA SER A 98 -2.29 -13.03 -1.57
C SER A 98 -2.57 -13.91 -0.35
N SER A 99 -1.62 -14.03 0.58
CA SER A 99 -1.80 -14.82 1.80
C SER A 99 -2.98 -14.33 2.63
N VAL A 100 -3.05 -13.01 2.87
CA VAL A 100 -4.09 -12.39 3.69
C VAL A 100 -5.45 -12.46 3.01
N LEU A 101 -5.54 -12.15 1.72
CA LEU A 101 -6.81 -12.18 0.99
C LEU A 101 -7.33 -13.60 0.81
N ASN A 102 -6.47 -14.58 0.51
CA ASN A 102 -6.87 -15.98 0.41
C ASN A 102 -7.41 -16.51 1.74
N SER A 103 -6.79 -16.16 2.87
CA SER A 103 -7.31 -16.53 4.21
C SER A 103 -8.70 -15.95 4.51
N ARG A 104 -9.14 -14.97 3.72
CA ARG A 104 -10.45 -14.30 3.80
C ARG A 104 -11.39 -14.69 2.65
N GLY A 105 -11.02 -15.69 1.85
CA GLY A 105 -11.82 -16.21 0.74
C GLY A 105 -11.80 -15.35 -0.52
N VAL A 106 -10.79 -14.50 -0.68
CA VAL A 106 -10.62 -13.63 -1.86
C VAL A 106 -9.39 -14.08 -2.64
N GLU A 107 -9.59 -14.60 -3.86
CA GLU A 107 -8.50 -15.01 -4.75
C GLU A 107 -7.86 -13.80 -5.44
N THR A 108 -6.52 -13.75 -5.42
CA THR A 108 -5.75 -12.70 -6.12
C THR A 108 -5.32 -13.14 -7.52
N PRO A 109 -5.48 -12.32 -8.57
CA PRO A 109 -5.22 -12.70 -9.96
C PRO A 109 -3.74 -12.64 -10.40
N PHE A 110 -2.80 -12.62 -9.45
CA PHE A 110 -1.35 -12.47 -9.68
C PHE A 110 -0.52 -13.40 -8.79
#